data_AF-A0A8H6X0M7-F1
#
_entry.id   AF-A0A8H6X0M7-F1
#
_cell.length_a   1.000
_cell.length_b   1.000
_cell.length_c   1.000
_cell.angle_alpha   90.00
_cell.angle_beta   90.00
_cell.angle_gamma   90.00
#
_symmetry.space_group_name_H-M   'P 1'
#
loop_
_entity.id
_entity.type
_entity.pdbx_description
1 polymer ?
#
loop_
_entity_poly.entity_id
_entity_poly.type
_entity_poly.pdbx_seq_one_letter_code
_entity_poly.pdbx_strand_id
1 'polypeptide(L)'
;MSWSGQVLPLALLHPLTSSRFKKSVNRAGTTLLQKTGQIERTIDREFADEEAKYKTFEKECLALQKDSKAYWDAMRAMTAAQTRIAETLETFYGAADRTSDGAMAGHAYKRSVDDLDGGFGRELDGPYRTTISEPLGKMCAYFPVVNDHIAKRNKKLLDYDSARSKVRKLVDKPTEDPTKLPKAQQEHDEAKEVFDLLNDQLVGELPQLLDLRVPYFDPSFEAMIRMQSKFAEEGYEKLSGVQRYFADSIRDDYAAGQLDAQVESVLQEMRELSICGAN
;
A
#
# COMPACT_ATOMS: atom_id res chain seq x y z
N MET A 1 -12.70 -0.50 24.08
CA MET A 1 -13.35 -1.68 23.47
C MET A 1 -12.27 -2.67 23.07
N SER A 2 -12.39 -3.93 23.51
CA SER A 2 -11.40 -5.00 23.34
C SER A 2 -11.47 -5.57 21.93
N TRP A 3 -10.52 -5.24 21.07
CA TRP A 3 -10.33 -5.94 19.80
C TRP A 3 -9.57 -7.24 20.08
N SER A 4 -10.30 -8.32 20.39
CA SER A 4 -9.74 -9.67 20.43
C SER A 4 -9.54 -10.15 18.99
N GLY A 5 -8.42 -9.75 18.39
CA GLY A 5 -7.99 -10.23 17.09
C GLY A 5 -7.74 -11.74 17.16
N GLN A 6 -8.53 -12.53 16.44
CA GLN A 6 -8.20 -13.90 16.14
C GLN A 6 -6.87 -13.91 15.36
N VAL A 7 -5.81 -14.34 16.03
CA VAL A 7 -4.51 -14.63 15.42
C VAL A 7 -4.70 -15.92 14.60
N LEU A 8 -4.85 -15.79 13.28
CA LEU A 8 -4.78 -16.94 12.38
C LEU A 8 -3.30 -17.36 12.21
N PRO A 9 -2.95 -18.64 12.36
CA PRO A 9 -1.58 -19.11 12.29
C PRO A 9 -1.10 -19.16 10.83
N LEU A 10 -0.30 -18.17 10.43
CA LEU A 10 0.49 -18.13 9.20
C LEU A 10 1.70 -19.07 9.33
N ALA A 11 1.48 -20.35 9.05
CA ALA A 11 2.52 -21.37 9.16
C ALA A 11 2.71 -22.12 7.83
N LEU A 12 3.07 -21.43 6.74
CA LEU A 12 3.59 -22.07 5.55
C LEU A 12 4.65 -21.18 4.88
N LEU A 13 5.68 -21.81 4.33
CA LEU A 13 6.91 -21.27 3.71
C LEU A 13 8.16 -21.27 4.63
N HIS A 14 8.70 -22.46 4.87
CA HIS A 14 10.09 -22.64 5.34
C HIS A 14 11.08 -22.53 4.16
N PRO A 15 12.23 -21.84 4.32
CA PRO A 15 13.22 -21.70 3.26
C PRO A 15 14.15 -22.93 3.17
N LEU A 16 14.28 -23.50 1.96
CA LEU A 16 15.28 -24.53 1.64
C LEU A 16 16.45 -23.92 0.83
N THR A 17 17.65 -23.92 1.40
CA THR A 17 18.89 -23.42 0.77
C THR A 17 19.70 -24.53 0.08
N SER A 18 20.22 -24.30 -1.14
CA SER A 18 21.60 -24.70 -1.54
C SER A 18 22.05 -24.23 -2.96
N SER A 19 23.36 -23.96 -3.06
CA SER A 19 24.30 -24.02 -4.21
C SER A 19 23.95 -23.27 -5.52
N ARG A 20 24.59 -22.10 -5.73
CA ARG A 20 24.15 -21.04 -6.67
C ARG A 20 24.93 -20.88 -7.99
N PHE A 21 26.17 -21.39 -8.12
CA PHE A 21 27.07 -20.90 -9.18
C PHE A 21 27.05 -21.72 -10.50
N LYS A 22 27.20 -23.05 -10.46
CA LYS A 22 27.26 -23.88 -11.69
C LYS A 22 25.92 -24.00 -12.45
N LYS A 23 24.79 -23.90 -11.73
CA LYS A 23 23.43 -24.05 -12.33
C LYS A 23 22.97 -22.79 -13.08
N SER A 24 23.57 -21.62 -12.83
CA SER A 24 23.16 -20.35 -13.44
C SER A 24 23.49 -20.29 -14.95
N VAL A 25 24.69 -20.73 -15.33
CA VAL A 25 25.18 -20.68 -16.73
C VAL A 25 24.39 -21.61 -17.65
N ASN A 26 24.03 -22.81 -17.19
CA ASN A 26 23.24 -23.76 -17.98
C ASN A 26 21.81 -23.27 -18.24
N ARG A 27 21.23 -22.49 -17.32
CA ARG A 27 19.87 -21.93 -17.46
C ARG A 27 19.82 -20.81 -18.48
N ALA A 28 20.81 -19.92 -18.48
CA ALA A 28 20.91 -18.86 -19.49
C ALA A 28 20.98 -19.43 -20.92
N GLY A 29 21.75 -20.52 -21.11
CA GLY A 29 21.79 -21.25 -22.38
C GLY A 29 20.44 -21.85 -22.77
N THR A 30 19.74 -22.49 -21.83
CA THR A 30 18.42 -23.09 -22.09
C THR A 30 17.37 -22.05 -22.49
N THR A 31 17.33 -20.89 -21.81
CA THR A 31 16.44 -19.78 -22.17
C THR A 31 16.68 -19.27 -23.60
N LEU A 32 17.95 -19.15 -24.01
CA LEU A 32 18.30 -18.73 -25.38
C LEU A 32 17.78 -19.76 -26.40
N LEU A 33 18.01 -21.04 -26.14
CA LEU A 33 17.61 -22.14 -27.03
C LEU A 33 16.09 -22.28 -27.17
N GLN A 34 15.33 -21.99 -26.11
CA GLN A 34 13.87 -21.91 -26.19
C GLN A 34 13.42 -20.75 -27.07
N LYS A 35 14.04 -19.57 -26.93
CA LYS A 35 13.72 -18.39 -27.75
C LYS A 35 14.04 -18.59 -29.23
N THR A 36 15.03 -19.42 -29.56
CA THR A 36 15.39 -19.76 -30.95
C THR A 36 14.64 -20.98 -31.49
N GLY A 37 13.71 -21.56 -30.72
CA GLY A 37 12.94 -22.74 -31.12
C GLY A 37 13.72 -24.06 -31.14
N GLN A 38 14.97 -24.07 -30.67
CA GLN A 38 15.83 -25.25 -30.64
C GLN A 38 15.51 -26.21 -29.49
N ILE A 39 14.79 -25.73 -28.46
CA ILE A 39 14.27 -26.54 -27.37
C ILE A 39 12.78 -26.24 -27.19
N GLU A 40 11.99 -27.30 -27.06
CA GLU A 40 10.55 -27.22 -26.79
C GLU A 40 10.30 -26.68 -25.37
N ARG A 41 9.50 -25.61 -25.29
CA ARG A 41 9.16 -24.92 -24.05
C ARG A 41 7.89 -25.52 -23.46
N THR A 42 7.92 -25.84 -22.17
CA THR A 42 6.68 -26.21 -21.45
C THR A 42 5.76 -24.99 -21.29
N ILE A 43 4.49 -25.16 -21.66
CA ILE A 43 3.44 -24.15 -21.52
C ILE A 43 2.52 -24.60 -20.38
N ASP A 44 2.63 -23.91 -19.25
CA ASP A 44 1.78 -24.15 -18.08
C ASP A 44 0.77 -23.01 -17.96
N ARG A 45 -0.43 -23.23 -18.50
CA ARG A 45 -1.49 -22.21 -18.54
C ARG A 45 -2.10 -21.97 -17.16
N GLU A 46 -2.31 -23.04 -16.39
CA GLU A 46 -2.89 -22.97 -15.07
C GLU A 46 -2.01 -22.12 -14.13
N PHE A 47 -0.72 -22.41 -14.07
CA PHE A 47 0.20 -21.57 -13.30
C PHE A 47 0.25 -20.13 -13.80
N ALA A 48 0.25 -19.92 -15.13
CA ALA A 48 0.32 -18.57 -15.69
C ALA A 48 -0.90 -17.72 -15.33
N ASP A 49 -2.09 -18.31 -15.31
CA ASP A 49 -3.33 -17.62 -14.93
C ASP A 49 -3.30 -17.24 -13.43
N GLU A 50 -2.87 -18.14 -12.55
CA GLU A 50 -2.76 -17.84 -11.11
C GLU A 50 -1.62 -16.85 -10.80
N GLU A 51 -0.48 -16.94 -11.49
CA GLU A 51 0.62 -15.97 -11.37
C GLU A 51 0.15 -14.57 -11.80
N ALA A 52 -0.64 -14.44 -12.87
CA ALA A 52 -1.14 -13.15 -13.34
C ALA A 52 -2.07 -12.48 -12.31
N LYS A 53 -2.99 -13.25 -11.71
CA LYS A 53 -3.86 -12.74 -10.64
C LYS A 53 -3.04 -12.34 -9.41
N TYR A 54 -2.08 -13.18 -9.02
CA TYR A 54 -1.16 -12.87 -7.92
C TYR A 54 -0.35 -11.59 -8.16
N LYS A 55 0.20 -11.40 -9.36
CA LYS A 55 0.95 -10.19 -9.69
C LYS A 55 0.10 -8.93 -9.67
N THR A 56 -1.16 -9.03 -10.06
CA THR A 56 -2.12 -7.94 -9.89
C THR A 56 -2.33 -7.65 -8.40
N PHE A 57 -2.60 -8.68 -7.59
CA PHE A 57 -2.78 -8.53 -6.15
C PHE A 57 -1.57 -7.90 -5.44
N GLU A 58 -0.35 -8.38 -5.73
CA GLU A 58 0.91 -7.81 -5.23
C GLU A 58 1.03 -6.32 -5.56
N LYS A 59 0.83 -5.97 -6.84
CA LYS A 59 0.93 -4.59 -7.32
C LYS A 59 -0.05 -3.67 -6.59
N GLU A 60 -1.31 -4.07 -6.48
CA GLU A 60 -2.34 -3.25 -5.83
C GLU A 60 -2.11 -3.13 -4.32
N CYS A 61 -1.61 -4.16 -3.64
CA CYS A 61 -1.26 -4.06 -2.21
C CYS A 61 -0.08 -3.11 -1.95
N LEU A 62 0.96 -3.16 -2.79
CA LEU A 62 2.11 -2.27 -2.67
C LEU A 62 1.71 -0.80 -2.94
N ALA A 63 0.82 -0.58 -3.91
CA ALA A 63 0.24 0.73 -4.16
C ALA A 63 -0.57 1.21 -2.95
N LEU A 64 -1.46 0.37 -2.41
CA LEU A 64 -2.26 0.69 -1.23
C LEU A 64 -1.40 1.01 0.00
N GLN A 65 -0.32 0.27 0.24
CA GLN A 65 0.62 0.56 1.34
C GLN A 65 1.23 1.95 1.19
N LYS A 66 1.69 2.29 -0.03
CA LYS A 66 2.28 3.60 -0.34
C LYS A 66 1.27 4.72 -0.16
N ASP A 67 0.08 4.56 -0.74
CA ASP A 67 -0.94 5.61 -0.76
C ASP A 67 -1.56 5.82 0.62
N SER A 68 -1.75 4.75 1.40
CA SER A 68 -2.15 4.85 2.82
C SER A 68 -1.15 5.66 3.62
N LYS A 69 0.16 5.39 3.45
CA LYS A 69 1.20 6.17 4.12
C LYS A 69 1.20 7.63 3.68
N ALA A 70 1.10 7.89 2.39
CA ALA A 70 1.05 9.25 1.85
C ALA A 70 -0.15 10.03 2.38
N TYR A 71 -1.32 9.41 2.44
CA TYR A 71 -2.52 9.96 3.06
C TYR A 71 -2.27 10.34 4.53
N TRP A 72 -1.69 9.42 5.32
CA TRP A 72 -1.44 9.67 6.74
C TRP A 72 -0.43 10.80 6.98
N ASP A 73 0.62 10.86 6.17
CA ASP A 73 1.61 11.93 6.23
C ASP A 73 0.99 13.29 5.81
N ALA A 74 0.07 13.30 4.84
CA ALA A 74 -0.66 14.50 4.43
C ALA A 74 -1.60 15.01 5.53
N MET A 75 -2.28 14.11 6.24
CA MET A 75 -3.15 14.48 7.38
C MET A 75 -2.35 15.19 8.48
N ARG A 76 -1.18 14.66 8.86
CA ARG A 76 -0.27 15.33 9.82
C ARG A 76 0.23 16.68 9.31
N ALA A 77 0.59 16.75 8.03
CA ALA A 77 1.06 18.00 7.44
C ALA A 77 -0.03 19.08 7.46
N MET A 78 -1.28 18.67 7.22
CA MET A 78 -2.45 19.55 7.25
C MET A 78 -2.70 20.10 8.65
N THR A 79 -2.75 19.26 9.69
CA THR A 79 -3.00 19.74 11.07
C THR A 79 -1.89 20.70 11.53
N ALA A 80 -0.62 20.36 11.25
CA ALA A 80 0.50 21.24 11.54
C ALA A 80 0.46 22.56 10.75
N ALA A 81 -0.04 22.53 9.50
CA ALA A 81 -0.24 23.75 8.71
C ALA A 81 -1.35 24.63 9.28
N GLN A 82 -2.44 24.04 9.76
CA GLN A 82 -3.50 24.77 10.44
C GLN A 82 -2.94 25.48 11.69
N THR A 83 -2.09 24.84 12.49
CA THR A 83 -1.46 25.47 13.67
C THR A 83 -0.67 26.73 13.29
N ARG A 84 0.17 26.66 12.25
CA ARG A 84 0.95 27.82 11.79
C ARG A 84 0.07 28.97 11.31
N ILE A 85 -1.05 28.66 10.64
CA ILE A 85 -2.04 29.67 10.26
C ILE A 85 -2.61 30.33 11.51
N ALA A 86 -2.99 29.53 12.51
CA ALA A 86 -3.59 30.04 13.74
C ALA A 86 -2.63 30.90 14.57
N GLU A 87 -1.36 30.52 14.69
CA GLU A 87 -0.30 31.33 15.32
C GLU A 87 -0.15 32.70 14.66
N THR A 88 -0.18 32.71 13.33
CA THR A 88 -0.06 33.93 12.54
C THR A 88 -1.28 34.84 12.76
N LEU A 89 -2.49 34.28 12.69
CA LEU A 89 -3.73 35.03 12.93
C LEU A 89 -3.81 35.59 14.35
N GLU A 90 -3.46 34.79 15.36
CA GLU A 90 -3.41 35.24 16.76
C GLU A 90 -2.45 36.43 16.93
N THR A 91 -1.31 36.42 16.23
CA THR A 91 -0.35 37.53 16.27
C THR A 91 -0.96 38.83 15.71
N PHE A 92 -1.64 38.76 14.57
CA PHE A 92 -2.27 39.94 13.94
C PHE A 92 -3.41 40.50 14.78
N TYR A 93 -4.35 39.66 15.19
CA TYR A 93 -5.53 40.10 15.94
C TYR A 93 -5.21 40.44 17.40
N GLY A 94 -4.24 39.77 18.01
CA GLY A 94 -3.82 40.02 19.40
C GLY A 94 -2.94 41.27 19.57
N ALA A 95 -2.33 41.79 18.51
CA ALA A 95 -1.52 43.01 18.55
C ALA A 95 -2.35 44.30 18.46
N ALA A 96 -3.54 44.25 17.87
CA ALA A 96 -4.37 45.42 17.62
C ALA A 96 -5.14 45.88 18.88
N ASP A 97 -5.90 44.97 19.50
CA ASP A 97 -6.58 45.17 20.77
C ASP A 97 -6.92 43.79 21.38
N ARG A 98 -6.27 43.46 22.50
CA ARG A 98 -6.41 42.16 23.19
C ARG A 98 -7.81 41.89 23.76
N THR A 99 -8.65 42.92 23.83
CA THR A 99 -10.03 42.80 24.34
C THR A 99 -11.09 42.77 23.24
N SER A 100 -10.68 42.92 21.97
CA SER A 100 -11.61 42.85 20.84
C SER A 100 -12.16 41.45 20.60
N ASP A 101 -13.36 41.37 20.03
CA ASP A 101 -13.98 40.11 19.60
C ASP A 101 -13.07 39.34 18.63
N GLY A 102 -12.36 40.05 17.75
CA GLY A 102 -11.38 39.47 16.84
C GLY A 102 -10.20 38.81 17.55
N ALA A 103 -9.66 39.44 18.61
CA ALA A 103 -8.60 38.84 19.42
C ALA A 103 -9.09 37.61 20.19
N MET A 104 -10.32 37.66 20.73
CA MET A 104 -10.95 36.52 21.42
C MET A 104 -11.21 35.35 20.48
N ALA A 105 -11.74 35.62 19.28
CA ALA A 105 -11.95 34.62 18.24
C ALA A 105 -10.62 34.03 17.73
N GLY A 106 -9.59 34.85 17.54
CA GLY A 106 -8.25 34.41 17.18
C GLY A 106 -7.62 33.47 18.21
N HIS A 107 -7.68 33.82 19.49
CA HIS A 107 -7.23 32.95 20.59
C HIS A 107 -8.03 31.63 20.66
N ALA A 108 -9.35 31.70 20.52
CA ALA A 108 -10.21 30.51 20.53
C ALA A 108 -9.94 29.59 19.34
N TYR A 109 -9.72 30.16 18.15
CA TYR A 109 -9.34 29.43 16.95
C TYR A 109 -8.00 28.70 17.15
N LYS A 110 -6.96 29.40 17.60
CA LYS A 110 -5.66 28.78 17.87
C LYS A 110 -5.76 27.64 18.86
N ARG A 111 -6.44 27.85 20.00
CA ARG A 111 -6.64 26.77 20.97
C ARG A 111 -7.34 25.56 20.35
N SER A 112 -8.36 25.79 19.52
CA SER A 112 -9.11 24.72 18.86
C SER A 112 -8.24 23.94 17.87
N VAL A 113 -7.37 24.62 17.13
CA VAL A 113 -6.42 24.01 16.19
C VAL A 113 -5.29 23.28 16.90
N ASP A 114 -4.73 23.84 17.98
CA ASP A 114 -3.72 23.17 18.82
C ASP A 114 -4.27 21.89 19.45
N ASP A 115 -5.52 21.93 19.91
CA ASP A 115 -6.24 20.75 20.39
C ASP A 115 -6.41 19.69 19.29
N LEU A 116 -6.73 20.10 18.05
CA LEU A 116 -6.88 19.20 16.91
C LEU A 116 -5.55 18.55 16.51
N ASP A 117 -4.46 19.32 16.40
CA ASP A 117 -3.14 18.78 16.06
C ASP A 117 -2.62 17.84 17.17
N GLY A 118 -2.73 18.26 18.43
CA GLY A 118 -2.35 17.45 19.58
C GLY A 118 -3.23 16.20 19.75
N GLY A 119 -4.53 16.31 19.48
CA GLY A 119 -5.49 15.20 19.50
C GLY A 119 -5.22 14.20 18.39
N PHE A 120 -4.99 14.68 17.16
CA PHE A 120 -4.67 13.84 16.00
C PHE A 120 -3.50 12.90 16.30
N GLY A 121 -2.37 13.45 16.74
CA GLY A 121 -1.17 12.67 17.02
C GLY A 121 -1.37 11.67 18.17
N ARG A 122 -2.04 12.05 19.25
CA ARG A 122 -2.23 11.17 20.41
C ARG A 122 -3.27 10.08 20.17
N GLU A 123 -4.34 10.39 19.48
CA GLU A 123 -5.52 9.53 19.41
C GLU A 123 -5.59 8.68 18.15
N LEU A 124 -5.01 9.14 17.04
CA LEU A 124 -5.15 8.46 15.77
C LEU A 124 -3.88 7.76 15.29
N ASP A 125 -2.67 8.19 15.69
CA ASP A 125 -1.42 7.53 15.26
C ASP A 125 -1.36 6.05 15.70
N GLY A 126 -1.76 5.77 16.94
CA GLY A 126 -1.81 4.42 17.49
C GLY A 126 -2.74 3.51 16.69
N PRO A 127 -4.04 3.85 16.59
CA PRO A 127 -5.00 3.12 15.76
C PRO A 127 -4.59 2.99 14.30
N TYR A 128 -4.10 4.06 13.65
CA TYR A 128 -3.64 3.99 12.27
C TYR A 128 -2.53 2.94 12.11
N ARG A 129 -1.53 2.99 13.00
CA ARG A 129 -0.39 2.08 12.94
C ARG A 129 -0.84 0.64 13.08
N THR A 130 -1.64 0.33 14.09
CA THR A 130 -2.00 -1.06 14.44
C THR A 130 -3.04 -1.67 13.52
N THR A 131 -3.98 -0.86 13.01
CA THR A 131 -5.12 -1.35 12.22
C THR A 131 -4.92 -1.24 10.72
N ILE A 132 -4.02 -0.37 10.24
CA ILE A 132 -3.81 -0.11 8.81
C ILE A 132 -2.35 -0.34 8.42
N SER A 133 -1.41 0.42 9.02
CA SER A 133 -0.02 0.41 8.57
C SER A 133 0.68 -0.94 8.78
N GLU A 134 0.51 -1.55 9.95
CA GLU A 134 1.13 -2.84 10.29
C GLU A 134 0.53 -4.00 9.48
N PRO A 135 -0.80 -4.16 9.36
CA PRO A 135 -1.39 -5.19 8.50
C PRO A 135 -0.96 -5.06 7.04
N LEU A 136 -1.00 -3.86 6.45
CA LEU A 136 -0.51 -3.64 5.08
C LEU A 136 0.96 -4.02 4.93
N GLY A 137 1.80 -3.61 5.90
CA GLY A 137 3.22 -3.96 5.92
C GLY A 137 3.45 -5.47 6.02
N LYS A 138 2.69 -6.17 6.86
CA LYS A 138 2.76 -7.63 7.02
C LYS A 138 2.37 -8.35 5.73
N MET A 139 1.26 -7.98 5.10
CA MET A 139 0.86 -8.56 3.80
C MET A 139 1.94 -8.33 2.74
N CYS A 140 2.43 -7.09 2.61
CA CYS A 140 3.45 -6.76 1.61
C CYS A 140 4.78 -7.49 1.84
N ALA A 141 5.12 -7.84 3.07
CA ALA A 141 6.32 -8.59 3.40
C ALA A 141 6.30 -10.06 2.93
N TYR A 142 5.12 -10.63 2.60
CA TYR A 142 5.02 -11.98 2.03
C TYR A 142 5.38 -12.03 0.55
N PHE A 143 5.13 -10.98 -0.22
CA PHE A 143 5.34 -11.00 -1.67
C PHE A 143 6.78 -11.32 -2.10
N PRO A 144 7.84 -10.79 -1.46
CA PRO A 144 9.21 -11.19 -1.78
C PRO A 144 9.46 -12.69 -1.61
N VAL A 145 8.88 -13.31 -0.57
CA VAL A 145 9.01 -14.75 -0.32
C VAL A 145 8.31 -15.54 -1.43
N VAL A 146 7.05 -15.21 -1.73
CA VAL A 146 6.29 -15.88 -2.79
C VAL A 146 6.98 -15.70 -4.16
N ASN A 147 7.52 -14.52 -4.44
CA ASN A 147 8.31 -14.23 -5.65
C ASN A 147 9.56 -15.09 -5.75
N ASP A 148 10.26 -15.34 -4.64
CA ASP A 148 11.41 -16.24 -4.62
C ASP A 148 11.01 -17.68 -4.93
N HIS A 149 9.85 -18.13 -4.46
CA HIS A 149 9.30 -19.45 -4.78
C HIS A 149 8.90 -19.56 -6.27
N ILE A 150 8.22 -18.55 -6.82
CA ILE A 150 7.93 -18.44 -8.25
C ILE A 150 9.22 -18.47 -9.08
N ALA A 151 10.22 -17.68 -8.70
CA ALA A 151 11.51 -17.64 -9.38
C ALA A 151 12.24 -19.00 -9.30
N LYS A 152 12.12 -19.72 -8.18
CA LYS A 152 12.67 -21.07 -8.00
C LYS A 152 11.96 -22.06 -8.91
N ARG A 153 10.62 -22.05 -8.96
CA ARG A 153 9.81 -22.86 -9.89
C ARG A 153 10.21 -22.62 -11.35
N ASN A 154 10.29 -21.35 -11.77
CA ASN A 154 10.70 -20.99 -13.13
C ASN A 154 12.10 -21.49 -13.49
N LYS A 155 13.05 -21.44 -12.54
CA LYS A 155 14.39 -22.04 -12.71
C LYS A 155 14.33 -23.57 -12.84
N LYS A 156 13.40 -24.23 -12.16
CA LYS A 156 13.22 -25.69 -12.22
C LYS A 156 12.51 -26.16 -13.49
N LEU A 157 11.60 -25.36 -14.02
CA LEU A 157 11.03 -25.57 -15.34
C LEU A 157 12.11 -25.57 -16.44
N LEU A 158 13.08 -24.65 -16.35
CA LEU A 158 14.22 -24.65 -17.29
C LEU A 158 15.13 -25.88 -17.11
N ASP A 159 15.40 -26.30 -15.87
CA ASP A 159 16.17 -27.52 -15.60
C ASP A 159 15.46 -28.75 -16.22
N TYR A 160 14.13 -28.86 -16.05
CA TYR A 160 13.28 -29.90 -16.62
C TYR A 160 13.27 -29.89 -18.15
N ASP A 161 13.02 -28.74 -18.79
CA ASP A 161 13.00 -28.61 -20.26
C ASP A 161 14.36 -28.98 -20.88
N SER A 162 15.46 -28.62 -20.21
CA SER A 162 16.82 -28.97 -20.62
C SER A 162 17.06 -30.49 -20.56
N ALA A 163 16.68 -31.13 -19.45
CA ALA A 163 16.81 -32.57 -19.28
C ALA A 163 15.93 -33.35 -20.27
N ARG A 164 14.69 -32.89 -20.51
CA ARG A 164 13.78 -33.45 -21.53
C ARG A 164 14.39 -33.38 -22.93
N SER A 165 14.99 -32.23 -23.28
CA SER A 165 15.68 -32.07 -24.57
C SER A 165 16.88 -33.03 -24.71
N LYS A 166 17.65 -33.22 -23.62
CA LYS A 166 18.79 -34.14 -23.60
C LYS A 166 18.36 -35.59 -23.80
N VAL A 167 17.30 -36.04 -23.11
CA VAL A 167 16.72 -37.38 -23.30
C VAL A 167 16.26 -37.55 -24.75
N ARG A 168 15.46 -36.62 -25.28
CA ARG A 168 14.98 -36.67 -26.66
C ARG A 168 16.12 -36.80 -27.68
N LYS A 169 17.18 -36.00 -27.54
CA LYS A 169 18.35 -36.09 -28.43
C LYS A 169 19.06 -37.45 -28.37
N LEU A 170 19.15 -38.07 -27.20
CA LEU A 170 19.77 -39.39 -27.02
C LEU A 170 18.88 -40.53 -27.52
N VAL A 171 17.56 -40.36 -27.49
CA VAL A 171 16.59 -41.28 -28.10
C VAL A 171 16.65 -41.17 -29.63
N ASP A 172 16.59 -39.95 -30.17
CA ASP A 172 16.61 -39.70 -31.61
C ASP A 172 17.96 -40.08 -32.25
N LYS A 173 19.06 -39.91 -31.50
CA LYS A 173 20.41 -40.29 -31.92
C LYS A 173 21.11 -41.09 -30.81
N PRO A 174 20.92 -42.42 -30.78
CA PRO A 174 21.55 -43.30 -29.81
C PRO A 174 23.07 -43.21 -29.85
N THR A 175 23.68 -43.41 -28.68
CA THR A 175 25.13 -43.37 -28.47
C THR A 175 25.64 -44.78 -28.23
N GLU A 176 26.89 -45.05 -28.63
CA GLU A 176 27.56 -46.33 -28.36
C GLU A 176 27.73 -46.63 -26.86
N ASP A 177 27.79 -45.59 -26.01
CA ASP A 177 27.81 -45.74 -24.55
C ASP A 177 26.39 -46.00 -24.02
N PRO A 178 26.08 -47.24 -23.57
CA PRO A 178 24.75 -47.63 -23.13
C PRO A 178 24.37 -46.97 -21.79
N THR A 179 25.31 -46.33 -21.08
CA THR A 179 25.05 -45.70 -19.79
C THR A 179 24.52 -44.27 -19.91
N LYS A 180 24.69 -43.62 -21.06
CA LYS A 180 24.31 -42.19 -21.25
C LYS A 180 22.81 -41.97 -21.22
N LEU A 181 22.04 -42.81 -21.90
CA LEU A 181 20.58 -42.66 -21.94
C LEU A 181 19.96 -42.92 -20.56
N PRO A 182 20.28 -44.02 -19.84
CA PRO A 182 19.79 -44.22 -18.47
C PRO A 182 20.12 -43.06 -17.52
N LYS A 183 21.34 -42.52 -17.57
CA LYS A 183 21.73 -41.36 -16.75
C LYS A 183 20.94 -40.10 -17.10
N ALA A 184 20.74 -39.83 -18.39
CA ALA A 184 19.93 -38.68 -18.82
C ALA A 184 18.45 -38.83 -18.43
N GLN A 185 17.92 -40.06 -18.45
CA GLN A 185 16.57 -40.36 -18.00
C GLN A 185 16.42 -40.12 -16.49
N GLN A 186 17.40 -40.59 -15.68
CA GLN A 186 17.41 -40.30 -14.25
C GLN A 186 17.47 -38.79 -13.96
N GLU A 187 18.34 -38.05 -14.63
CA GLU A 187 18.41 -36.58 -14.49
C GLU A 187 17.09 -35.89 -14.89
N HIS A 188 16.41 -36.40 -15.91
CA HIS A 188 15.10 -35.92 -16.33
C HIS A 188 14.03 -36.17 -15.28
N ASP A 189 13.96 -37.39 -14.74
CA ASP A 189 12.95 -37.78 -13.77
C ASP A 189 13.12 -37.00 -12.45
N GLU A 190 14.37 -36.82 -11.99
CA GLU A 190 14.69 -35.97 -10.84
C GLU A 190 14.33 -34.48 -11.08
N ALA A 191 14.60 -33.97 -12.29
CA ALA A 191 14.25 -32.58 -12.64
C ALA A 191 12.74 -32.37 -12.73
N LYS A 192 12.00 -33.38 -13.25
CA LYS A 192 10.55 -33.38 -13.33
C LYS A 192 9.91 -33.38 -11.94
N GLU A 193 10.31 -34.30 -11.07
CA GLU A 193 9.77 -34.41 -9.71
C GLU A 193 9.90 -33.09 -8.93
N VAL A 194 11.08 -32.46 -8.99
CA VAL A 194 11.33 -31.19 -8.29
C VAL A 194 10.55 -30.02 -8.91
N PHE A 195 10.35 -30.02 -10.24
CA PHE A 195 9.52 -29.02 -10.90
C PHE A 195 8.05 -29.19 -10.53
N ASP A 196 7.49 -30.39 -10.68
CA ASP A 196 6.09 -30.71 -10.43
C ASP A 196 5.73 -30.37 -8.96
N LEU A 197 6.58 -30.75 -8.00
CA LEU A 197 6.38 -30.41 -6.58
C LEU A 197 6.22 -28.90 -6.33
N LEU A 198 7.10 -28.08 -6.92
CA LEU A 198 7.02 -26.62 -6.77
C LEU A 198 5.85 -26.02 -7.54
N ASN A 199 5.50 -26.62 -8.68
CA ASN A 199 4.40 -26.18 -9.51
C ASN A 199 3.07 -26.39 -8.80
N ASP A 200 2.82 -27.61 -8.35
CA ASP A 200 1.58 -28.01 -7.68
C ASP A 200 1.40 -27.22 -6.38
N GLN A 201 2.50 -26.98 -5.65
CA GLN A 201 2.48 -26.12 -4.47
C GLN A 201 2.00 -24.70 -4.83
N LEU A 202 2.58 -24.05 -5.85
CA LEU A 202 2.21 -22.68 -6.21
C LEU A 202 0.81 -22.59 -6.81
N VAL A 203 0.41 -23.54 -7.65
CA VAL A 203 -0.95 -23.62 -8.20
C VAL A 203 -1.99 -23.78 -7.08
N GLY A 204 -1.67 -24.56 -6.04
CA GLY A 204 -2.54 -24.71 -4.88
C GLY A 204 -2.56 -23.51 -3.93
N GLU A 205 -1.41 -22.89 -3.66
CA GLU A 205 -1.26 -21.85 -2.62
C GLU A 205 -1.59 -20.43 -3.11
N LEU A 206 -1.30 -20.08 -4.37
CA LEU A 206 -1.56 -18.72 -4.89
C LEU A 206 -3.06 -18.34 -4.82
N PRO A 207 -4.02 -19.18 -5.24
CA PRO A 207 -5.43 -18.86 -5.13
C PRO A 207 -5.87 -18.66 -3.68
N GLN A 208 -5.37 -19.48 -2.75
CA GLN A 208 -5.68 -19.37 -1.32
C GLN A 208 -5.21 -18.03 -0.74
N LEU A 209 -3.98 -17.60 -1.09
CA LEU A 209 -3.48 -16.29 -0.69
C LEU A 209 -4.38 -15.16 -1.21
N LEU A 210 -4.89 -15.29 -2.43
CA LEU A 210 -5.79 -14.31 -3.03
C LEU A 210 -7.14 -14.30 -2.32
N ASP A 211 -7.72 -15.44 -2.00
CA ASP A 211 -9.02 -15.53 -1.32
C ASP A 211 -8.99 -14.93 0.09
N LEU A 212 -7.83 -14.99 0.76
CA LEU A 212 -7.64 -14.36 2.08
C LEU A 212 -7.62 -12.82 2.04
N ARG A 213 -7.45 -12.18 0.87
CA ARG A 213 -7.27 -10.73 0.77
C ARG A 213 -8.40 -9.92 1.41
N VAL A 214 -9.66 -10.32 1.19
CA VAL A 214 -10.85 -9.59 1.66
C VAL A 214 -10.95 -9.67 3.18
N PRO A 215 -11.06 -10.87 3.80
CA PRO A 215 -11.17 -10.97 5.25
C PRO A 215 -9.93 -10.42 5.99
N TYR A 216 -8.77 -10.42 5.35
CA TYR A 216 -7.56 -9.82 5.92
C TYR A 216 -7.64 -8.29 5.99
N PHE A 217 -8.17 -7.64 4.95
CA PHE A 217 -8.22 -6.18 4.86
C PHE A 217 -9.54 -5.56 5.33
N ASP A 218 -10.60 -6.33 5.52
CA ASP A 218 -11.90 -5.83 6.02
C ASP A 218 -11.76 -5.00 7.32
N PRO A 219 -11.00 -5.45 8.35
CA PRO A 219 -10.82 -4.65 9.55
C PRO A 219 -10.05 -3.35 9.31
N SER A 220 -9.06 -3.37 8.40
CA SER A 220 -8.28 -2.18 8.02
C SER A 220 -9.15 -1.16 7.27
N PHE A 221 -10.02 -1.65 6.39
CA PHE A 221 -10.97 -0.82 5.65
C PHE A 221 -11.97 -0.15 6.60
N GLU A 222 -12.56 -0.91 7.51
CA GLU A 222 -13.47 -0.37 8.52
C GLU A 222 -12.77 0.66 9.41
N ALA A 223 -11.55 0.35 9.88
CA ALA A 223 -10.78 1.26 10.71
C ALA A 223 -10.47 2.58 9.98
N MET A 224 -10.10 2.54 8.70
CA MET A 224 -9.84 3.73 7.89
C MET A 224 -11.06 4.66 7.85
N ILE A 225 -12.25 4.12 7.55
CA ILE A 225 -13.50 4.90 7.50
C ILE A 225 -13.77 5.53 8.87
N ARG A 226 -13.70 4.74 9.95
CA ARG A 226 -13.96 5.24 11.31
C ARG A 226 -13.01 6.35 11.72
N MET A 227 -11.74 6.23 11.37
CA MET A 227 -10.73 7.25 11.63
C MET A 227 -11.00 8.53 10.86
N GLN A 228 -11.37 8.42 9.58
CA GLN A 228 -11.74 9.56 8.76
C GLN A 228 -12.99 10.28 9.29
N SER A 229 -14.04 9.53 9.64
CA SER A 229 -15.25 10.08 10.26
C SER A 229 -14.93 10.80 11.57
N LYS A 230 -14.18 10.15 12.46
CA LYS A 230 -13.80 10.74 13.76
C LYS A 230 -13.02 12.04 13.58
N PHE A 231 -12.04 12.05 12.68
CA PHE A 231 -11.26 13.25 12.40
C PHE A 231 -12.14 14.42 11.90
N ALA A 232 -13.07 14.13 10.98
CA ALA A 232 -13.98 15.14 10.45
C ALA A 232 -14.96 15.68 11.52
N GLU A 233 -15.49 14.79 12.36
CA GLU A 233 -16.39 15.14 13.46
C GLU A 233 -15.70 16.03 14.50
N GLU A 234 -14.51 15.63 14.97
CA GLU A 234 -13.73 16.43 15.92
C GLU A 234 -13.33 17.79 15.32
N GLY A 235 -12.92 17.80 14.05
CA GLY A 235 -12.63 19.03 13.30
C GLY A 235 -13.82 19.99 13.29
N TYR A 236 -15.00 19.48 12.98
CA TYR A 236 -16.24 20.27 12.98
C TYR A 236 -16.59 20.78 14.38
N GLU A 237 -16.59 19.92 15.40
CA GLU A 237 -16.93 20.30 16.78
C GLU A 237 -16.01 21.41 17.32
N LYS A 238 -14.70 21.27 17.10
CA LYS A 238 -13.71 22.23 17.57
C LYS A 238 -13.83 23.57 16.84
N LEU A 239 -13.95 23.56 15.52
CA LEU A 239 -14.01 24.79 14.71
C LEU A 239 -15.36 25.50 14.81
N SER A 240 -16.49 24.78 14.82
CA SER A 240 -17.81 25.38 15.05
C SER A 240 -17.89 26.06 16.41
N GLY A 241 -17.20 25.51 17.42
CA GLY A 241 -17.07 26.14 18.74
C GLY A 241 -16.42 27.52 18.72
N VAL A 242 -15.63 27.88 17.70
CA VAL A 242 -15.02 29.21 17.56
C VAL A 242 -16.06 30.26 17.22
N GLN A 243 -17.13 29.89 16.52
CA GLN A 243 -18.14 30.82 16.02
C GLN A 243 -18.79 31.65 17.13
N ARG A 244 -18.87 31.12 18.36
CA ARG A 244 -19.44 31.83 19.52
C ARG A 244 -18.67 33.10 19.92
N TYR A 245 -17.42 33.24 19.47
CA TYR A 245 -16.56 34.38 19.78
C TYR A 245 -16.60 35.47 18.70
N PHE A 246 -17.33 35.24 17.60
CA PHE A 246 -17.61 36.29 16.63
C PHE A 246 -18.69 37.24 17.16
N ALA A 247 -18.65 38.49 16.67
CA ALA A 247 -19.64 39.52 16.96
C ALA A 247 -21.06 39.04 16.67
N ASP A 248 -22.03 39.49 17.47
CA ASP A 248 -23.44 39.08 17.40
C ASP A 248 -24.02 39.22 15.99
N SER A 249 -23.72 40.33 15.31
CA SER A 249 -24.17 40.58 13.94
C SER A 249 -23.71 39.48 12.96
N ILE A 250 -22.44 39.05 13.04
CA ILE A 250 -21.90 38.00 12.18
C ILE A 250 -22.59 36.66 12.44
N ARG A 251 -22.92 36.38 13.71
CA ARG A 251 -23.62 35.13 14.09
C ARG A 251 -25.06 35.12 13.61
N ASP A 252 -25.75 36.26 13.69
CA ASP A 252 -27.11 36.43 13.20
C ASP A 252 -27.17 36.32 11.67
N ASP A 253 -26.21 36.91 10.96
CA ASP A 253 -26.09 36.82 9.51
C ASP A 253 -25.79 35.39 9.04
N TYR A 254 -24.96 34.66 9.81
CA TYR A 254 -24.72 33.22 9.61
C TYR A 254 -26.01 32.41 9.75
N ALA A 255 -26.78 32.64 10.83
CA ALA A 255 -28.04 31.96 11.08
C ALA A 255 -29.11 32.28 10.02
N ALA A 256 -29.07 33.48 9.45
CA ALA A 256 -29.97 33.93 8.38
C ALA A 256 -29.56 33.46 6.97
N GLY A 257 -28.42 32.77 6.83
CA GLY A 257 -27.92 32.29 5.54
C GLY A 257 -27.42 33.40 4.60
N GLN A 258 -27.00 34.54 5.15
CA GLN A 258 -26.60 35.73 4.40
C GLN A 258 -25.10 35.78 4.06
N LEU A 259 -24.34 34.72 4.39
CA LEU A 259 -22.89 34.68 4.20
C LEU A 259 -22.44 34.89 2.76
N ASP A 260 -23.11 34.29 1.78
CA ASP A 260 -22.65 34.35 0.39
C ASP A 260 -22.64 35.81 -0.13
N ALA A 261 -23.68 36.59 0.22
CA ALA A 261 -23.76 38.00 -0.14
C ALA A 261 -22.70 38.85 0.61
N GLN A 262 -22.38 38.51 1.85
CA GLN A 262 -21.32 39.18 2.61
C GLN A 262 -19.92 38.83 2.10
N VAL A 263 -19.67 37.57 1.75
CA VAL A 263 -18.40 37.14 1.15
C VAL A 263 -18.16 37.89 -0.15
N GLU A 264 -19.18 38.06 -1.00
CA GLU A 264 -19.07 38.87 -2.21
C GLU A 264 -18.76 40.34 -1.91
N SER A 265 -19.41 40.95 -0.91
CA SER A 265 -19.15 42.33 -0.47
C SER A 265 -17.73 42.49 0.07
N VAL A 266 -17.27 41.58 0.93
CA VAL A 266 -15.91 41.61 1.50
C VAL A 266 -14.86 41.36 0.42
N LEU A 267 -15.11 40.46 -0.54
CA LEU A 267 -14.22 40.25 -1.69
C LEU A 267 -14.15 41.48 -2.60
N GLN A 268 -15.19 42.31 -2.62
CA GLN A 268 -15.19 43.59 -3.32
C GLN A 268 -14.38 44.64 -2.55
N GLU A 269 -14.59 44.75 -1.23
CA GLU A 269 -13.78 45.61 -0.35
C GLU A 269 -12.29 45.22 -0.38
N MET A 270 -11.96 43.93 -0.37
CA MET A 270 -10.58 43.44 -0.50
C MET A 270 -9.95 43.79 -1.85
N ARG A 271 -10.74 43.82 -2.94
CA ARG A 271 -10.29 44.30 -4.25
C ARG A 271 -10.05 45.80 -4.25
N GLU A 272 -10.88 46.56 -3.53
CA GLU A 272 -10.73 48.01 -3.35
C GLU A 272 -9.54 48.36 -2.43
N LEU A 273 -9.20 47.51 -1.47
CA LEU A 273 -8.01 47.61 -0.61
C LEU A 273 -6.70 47.26 -1.34
N SER A 274 -6.75 46.75 -2.58
CA SER A 274 -5.59 46.53 -3.43
C SER A 274 -5.03 47.87 -3.97
N ILE A 275 -4.66 48.77 -3.07
CA ILE A 275 -3.95 50.02 -3.36
C ILE A 275 -2.48 49.84 -2.96
N CYS A 276 -1.75 49.15 -3.83
CA CYS A 276 -0.41 49.53 -4.27
C CYS A 276 -0.39 49.25 -5.78
N GLY A 277 -0.39 50.32 -6.57
CA GLY A 277 -0.73 50.30 -7.98
C GLY A 277 0.24 49.54 -8.88
N ALA A 278 -0.32 48.88 -9.88
CA ALA A 278 0.36 48.59 -11.13
C ALA A 278 -0.11 49.62 -12.17
N ASN A 279 0.60 50.76 -12.21
CA ASN A 279 0.83 51.51 -13.44
C ASN A 279 2.31 51.34 -13.80
#